data_AF-A0A060BWD0-F1
#
_entry.id   AF-A0A060BWD0-F1
#
_cell.length_a   1.000
_cell.length_b   1.000
_cell.length_c   1.000
_cell.angle_alpha   90.00
_cell.angle_beta   90.00
_cell.angle_gamma   90.00
#
_symmetry.space_group_name_H-M   'P 1'
#
loop_
_entity.id
_entity.type
_entity.pdbx_description
1 polymer ?
#
loop_
_entity_poly.entity_id
_entity_poly.type
_entity_poly.pdbx_seq_one_letter_code
_entity_poly.pdbx_strand_id
1 'polypeptide(L)'
;GRNYGLNQDWWTDERLDPYQATEAAADYLQKLYGDFGDWPTAIAAYNAGEGKMGRAKQGTGGKDFFEVKARNHLLDDKARLREETKQYVPRFLAVTKIMRNLPQLGFAPVTPENAPEVRRLTARPGTGPHGPGRGLPSGLGTTSAPT
;
A
#
# COMPACT_ATOMS: atom_id res chain seq x y z
N GLY A 1 -27.66 12.36 -6.10
CA GLY A 1 -27.44 13.09 -4.84
C GLY A 1 -26.94 12.11 -3.79
N ARG A 2 -26.01 12.57 -2.93
CA ARG A 2 -25.77 12.10 -1.56
C ARG A 2 -26.25 10.66 -1.28
N ASN A 3 -25.38 9.65 -1.38
CA ASN A 3 -25.70 8.37 -0.75
C ASN A 3 -24.51 7.55 -0.26
N TYR A 4 -23.29 8.10 -0.28
CA TYR A 4 -22.21 7.62 0.58
C TYR A 4 -21.39 8.85 0.92
N GLY A 5 -21.45 9.29 2.18
CA GLY A 5 -20.64 10.40 2.72
C GLY A 5 -19.15 10.09 2.75
N LEU A 6 -18.63 9.56 1.65
CA LEU A 6 -17.21 9.36 1.44
C LEU A 6 -16.67 10.69 0.96
N ASN A 7 -16.34 11.50 1.95
CA ASN A 7 -15.42 12.60 1.79
C ASN A 7 -14.21 12.11 0.98
N GLN A 8 -13.88 12.95 0.03
CA GLN A 8 -12.93 12.75 -1.03
C GLN A 8 -11.50 12.93 -0.49
N ASP A 9 -11.17 12.28 0.63
CA ASP A 9 -9.96 12.59 1.44
C ASP A 9 -9.07 11.37 1.76
N TRP A 10 -9.20 10.24 1.07
CA TRP A 10 -8.41 9.03 1.38
C TRP A 10 -6.96 9.05 0.86
N TRP A 11 -6.44 10.21 0.43
CA TRP A 11 -5.04 10.36 0.00
C TRP A 11 -4.10 10.81 1.13
N THR A 12 -4.62 11.14 2.31
CA THR A 12 -3.81 11.75 3.36
C THR A 12 -3.23 10.69 4.30
N ASP A 13 -2.00 10.28 3.98
CA ASP A 13 -0.93 10.08 4.96
C ASP A 13 -0.92 8.81 5.84
N GLU A 14 -1.58 7.72 5.45
CA GLU A 14 -1.44 6.42 6.16
C GLU A 14 -0.29 5.52 5.64
N ARG A 15 0.38 5.93 4.56
CA ARG A 15 1.55 5.20 4.01
C ARG A 15 2.77 5.18 4.94
N LEU A 16 2.71 5.89 6.07
CA LEU A 16 3.80 6.10 7.02
C LEU A 16 3.60 5.41 8.39
N ASP A 17 2.44 4.79 8.67
CA ASP A 17 2.24 4.00 9.90
C ASP A 17 2.04 2.50 9.58
N PRO A 18 3.09 1.67 9.63
CA PRO A 18 2.99 0.24 9.30
C PRO A 18 2.05 -0.57 10.21
N TYR A 19 1.67 -0.05 11.40
CA TYR A 19 0.77 -0.77 12.31
C TYR A 19 -0.70 -0.41 12.06
N GLN A 20 -1.03 0.87 11.84
CA GLN A 20 -2.40 1.26 11.48
C GLN A 20 -2.74 0.90 10.03
N ALA A 21 -1.74 0.87 9.13
CA ALA A 21 -1.93 0.54 7.73
C ALA A 21 -2.26 -0.94 7.48
N THR A 22 -1.95 -1.88 8.38
CA THR A 22 -2.13 -3.32 8.09
C THR A 22 -3.57 -3.78 8.31
N GLU A 23 -4.19 -3.43 9.44
CA GLU A 23 -5.61 -3.79 9.70
C GLU A 23 -6.55 -3.04 8.76
N ALA A 24 -6.35 -1.72 8.60
CA ALA A 24 -7.15 -0.91 7.68
C ALA A 24 -7.03 -1.39 6.22
N ALA A 25 -5.82 -1.80 5.79
CA ALA A 25 -5.65 -2.38 4.45
C ALA A 25 -6.34 -3.74 4.31
N ALA A 26 -6.31 -4.57 5.36
CA ALA A 26 -7.00 -5.87 5.36
C ALA A 26 -8.52 -5.68 5.28
N ASP A 27 -9.08 -4.76 6.07
CA ASP A 27 -10.51 -4.41 6.05
C ASP A 27 -10.92 -3.85 4.69
N TYR A 28 -10.09 -2.98 4.10
CA TYR A 28 -10.37 -2.44 2.78
C TYR A 28 -10.31 -3.51 1.69
N LEU A 29 -9.33 -4.42 1.73
CA LEU A 29 -9.29 -5.58 0.82
C LEU A 29 -10.50 -6.49 1.00
N GLN A 30 -10.99 -6.69 2.22
CA GLN A 30 -12.20 -7.46 2.52
C GLN A 30 -13.44 -6.79 1.92
N LYS A 31 -13.55 -5.46 2.03
CA LYS A 31 -14.59 -4.66 1.37
C LYS A 31 -14.54 -4.83 -0.14
N LEU A 32 -13.37 -4.70 -0.75
CA LEU A 32 -13.18 -4.87 -2.20
C LEU A 32 -13.53 -6.29 -2.67
N TYR A 33 -13.23 -7.30 -1.86
CA TYR A 33 -13.68 -8.66 -2.14
C TYR A 33 -15.21 -8.76 -2.12
N GLY A 34 -15.88 -8.11 -1.15
CA GLY A 34 -17.34 -8.01 -1.10
C GLY A 34 -17.94 -7.34 -2.34
N ASP A 35 -17.29 -6.29 -2.87
CA ASP A 35 -17.76 -5.58 -4.05
C ASP A 35 -17.59 -6.37 -5.36
N PHE A 36 -16.44 -7.04 -5.52
CA PHE A 36 -16.05 -7.62 -6.80
C PHE A 36 -16.25 -9.14 -6.91
N GLY A 37 -16.35 -9.83 -5.77
CA GLY A 37 -16.62 -11.27 -5.66
C GLY A 37 -15.43 -12.18 -5.91
N ASP A 38 -14.25 -11.64 -6.23
CA ASP A 38 -13.04 -12.42 -6.48
C ASP A 38 -11.77 -11.66 -6.04
N TRP A 39 -10.79 -12.42 -5.51
CA TRP A 39 -9.54 -11.86 -5.01
C TRP A 39 -8.68 -11.17 -6.07
N PRO A 40 -8.49 -11.73 -7.29
CA PRO A 40 -7.73 -11.05 -8.34
C PRO A 40 -8.28 -9.66 -8.67
N THR A 41 -9.60 -9.50 -8.78
CA THR A 41 -10.24 -8.21 -9.03
C THR A 41 -10.12 -7.28 -7.82
N ALA A 42 -10.29 -7.78 -6.59
CA ALA A 42 -10.10 -6.98 -5.38
C ALA A 42 -8.67 -6.43 -5.27
N ILE A 43 -7.66 -7.26 -5.52
CA ILE A 43 -6.24 -6.85 -5.51
C ILE A 43 -5.96 -5.82 -6.61
N ALA A 44 -6.54 -6.00 -7.80
CA ALA A 44 -6.43 -5.00 -8.87
C ALA A 44 -7.07 -3.67 -8.49
N ALA A 45 -8.25 -3.71 -7.87
CA ALA A 45 -8.97 -2.54 -7.38
C ALA A 45 -8.21 -1.81 -6.25
N TYR A 46 -7.53 -2.56 -5.38
CA TYR A 46 -6.67 -1.97 -4.34
C TYR A 46 -5.54 -1.13 -4.95
N ASN A 47 -4.91 -1.61 -6.03
CA ASN A 47 -3.84 -0.88 -6.71
C ASN A 47 -4.34 0.25 -7.64
N ALA A 48 -5.38 0.01 -8.43
CA ALA A 48 -5.87 0.97 -9.43
C ALA A 48 -6.96 1.94 -8.92
N GLY A 49 -7.54 1.64 -7.76
CA GLY A 49 -8.75 2.27 -7.23
C GLY A 49 -10.03 1.54 -7.66
N GLU A 50 -10.97 1.38 -6.72
CA GLU A 50 -12.25 0.69 -6.91
C GLU A 50 -13.07 1.23 -8.08
N GLY A 51 -13.17 2.56 -8.21
CA GLY A 51 -13.97 3.18 -9.27
C GLY A 51 -13.36 2.97 -10.66
N LYS A 52 -12.02 2.92 -10.77
CA LYS A 52 -11.35 2.60 -12.04
C LYS A 52 -11.58 1.14 -12.41
N MET A 53 -11.41 0.22 -11.45
CA MET A 53 -11.64 -1.20 -11.68
C MET A 53 -13.10 -1.50 -12.04
N GLY A 54 -14.05 -0.83 -11.39
CA GLY A 54 -15.48 -0.92 -11.72
C GLY A 54 -15.78 -0.49 -13.15
N ARG A 55 -15.23 0.66 -13.60
CA ARG A 55 -15.35 1.10 -15.00
C ARG A 55 -14.70 0.12 -15.97
N ALA A 56 -13.55 -0.45 -15.62
CA ALA A 56 -12.86 -1.43 -16.45
C ALA A 56 -13.68 -2.72 -16.61
N LYS A 57 -14.27 -3.22 -15.51
CA LYS A 57 -15.14 -4.41 -15.50
C LYS A 57 -16.40 -4.16 -16.34
N GLN A 58 -17.04 -3.01 -16.18
CA GLN A 58 -18.20 -2.62 -16.97
C GLN A 58 -17.86 -2.44 -18.47
N GLY A 59 -16.78 -1.72 -18.79
CA GLY A 59 -16.40 -1.42 -20.17
C GLY A 59 -15.90 -2.62 -20.96
N THR A 60 -15.36 -3.65 -20.29
CA THR A 60 -14.93 -4.90 -20.94
C THR A 60 -15.99 -6.01 -20.90
N GLY A 61 -17.02 -5.87 -20.06
CA GLY A 61 -17.94 -6.97 -19.73
C GLY A 61 -17.27 -8.18 -19.07
N GLY A 62 -16.05 -8.01 -18.55
CA GLY A 62 -15.26 -9.10 -17.97
C GLY A 62 -15.81 -9.58 -16.63
N LYS A 63 -15.83 -10.90 -16.44
CA LYS A 63 -16.32 -11.50 -15.18
C LYS A 63 -15.31 -11.40 -14.04
N ASP A 64 -14.03 -11.42 -14.37
CA ASP A 64 -12.91 -11.34 -13.44
C ASP A 64 -11.79 -10.44 -13.99
N PHE A 65 -10.76 -10.24 -13.17
CA PHE A 65 -9.59 -9.45 -13.55
C PHE A 65 -8.88 -9.95 -14.82
N PHE A 66 -8.79 -11.25 -15.05
CA PHE A 66 -8.04 -11.79 -16.18
C PHE A 66 -8.77 -11.52 -17.50
N GLU A 67 -10.09 -11.64 -17.50
CA GLU A 67 -10.94 -11.22 -18.61
C GLU A 67 -10.84 -9.71 -18.88
N VAL A 68 -10.88 -8.89 -17.83
CA VAL A 68 -10.69 -7.43 -17.96
C VAL A 68 -9.31 -7.12 -18.53
N LYS A 69 -8.25 -7.78 -18.04
CA LYS A 69 -6.88 -7.62 -18.51
C LYS A 69 -6.74 -7.98 -19.98
N ALA A 70 -7.34 -9.08 -20.44
CA ALA A 70 -7.31 -9.50 -21.83
C ALA A 70 -7.99 -8.47 -22.76
N ARG A 71 -9.10 -7.89 -22.31
CA ARG A 71 -9.89 -6.90 -23.06
C ARG A 71 -9.52 -5.45 -22.76
N ASN A 72 -8.47 -5.20 -21.98
CA ASN A 72 -8.08 -3.87 -21.51
C ASN A 72 -7.75 -2.88 -22.63
N HIS A 73 -7.36 -3.38 -23.80
CA HIS A 73 -7.08 -2.57 -24.99
C HIS A 73 -8.35 -1.95 -25.61
N LEU A 74 -9.54 -2.43 -25.24
CA LEU A 74 -10.83 -1.91 -25.70
C LEU A 74 -11.32 -0.70 -24.87
N LEU A 75 -10.62 -0.37 -23.78
CA LEU A 75 -11.06 0.64 -22.82
C LEU A 75 -10.53 2.04 -23.17
N ASP A 76 -11.33 3.06 -22.82
CA ASP A 76 -10.89 4.45 -22.82
C ASP A 76 -9.86 4.74 -21.72
N ASP A 77 -9.25 5.92 -21.75
CA ASP A 77 -8.18 6.33 -20.83
C ASP A 77 -8.62 6.33 -19.35
N LYS A 78 -9.92 6.52 -19.08
CA LYS A 78 -10.46 6.61 -17.72
C LYS A 78 -10.63 5.23 -17.09
N ALA A 79 -10.94 4.22 -17.90
CA ALA A 79 -11.14 2.84 -17.47
C ALA A 79 -9.90 1.95 -17.67
N ARG A 80 -9.05 2.28 -18.64
CA ARG A 80 -7.88 1.48 -19.01
C ARG A 80 -6.91 1.31 -17.85
N LEU A 81 -6.60 0.06 -17.55
CA LEU A 81 -5.64 -0.32 -16.51
C LEU A 81 -4.21 -0.10 -17.01
N ARG A 82 -3.39 0.48 -16.14
CA ARG A 82 -1.95 0.69 -16.39
C ARG A 82 -1.22 -0.65 -16.35
N GLU A 83 -0.04 -0.70 -16.98
CA GLU A 83 0.80 -1.90 -16.96
C GLU A 83 1.16 -2.32 -15.53
N GLU A 84 1.43 -1.35 -14.66
CA GLU A 84 1.69 -1.58 -13.23
C GLU A 84 0.57 -2.41 -12.58
N THR A 85 -0.69 -1.99 -12.72
CA THR A 85 -1.85 -2.73 -12.16
C THR A 85 -1.97 -4.13 -12.78
N LYS A 86 -1.77 -4.26 -14.10
CA LYS A 86 -1.82 -5.56 -14.79
C LYS A 86 -0.75 -6.54 -14.28
N GLN A 87 0.35 -6.02 -13.77
CA GLN A 87 1.46 -6.77 -13.18
C GLN A 87 1.35 -6.92 -11.66
N TYR A 88 0.59 -6.07 -10.98
CA TYR A 88 0.40 -6.10 -9.53
C TYR A 88 -0.23 -7.42 -9.07
N VAL A 89 -1.32 -7.84 -9.70
CA VAL A 89 -2.01 -9.11 -9.39
C VAL A 89 -1.10 -10.34 -9.55
N PRO A 90 -0.45 -10.59 -10.70
CA PRO A 90 0.41 -11.78 -10.83
C PRO A 90 1.62 -11.74 -9.90
N ARG A 91 2.17 -10.57 -9.59
CA ARG A 91 3.24 -10.43 -8.57
C ARG A 91 2.75 -10.80 -7.18
N PHE A 92 1.58 -10.30 -6.79
CA PHE A 92 0.98 -10.63 -5.49
C PHE A 92 0.74 -12.15 -5.35
N LEU A 93 0.19 -12.77 -6.39
CA LEU A 93 -0.03 -14.22 -6.43
C LEU A 93 1.30 -15.00 -6.37
N ALA A 94 2.33 -14.53 -7.06
CA ALA A 94 3.66 -15.14 -7.02
C ALA A 94 4.27 -15.07 -5.61
N VAL A 95 4.24 -13.90 -4.97
CA VAL A 95 4.71 -13.74 -3.58
C VAL A 95 3.91 -14.63 -2.64
N THR A 96 2.58 -14.66 -2.76
CA THR A 96 1.72 -15.54 -1.94
C THR A 96 2.10 -17.01 -2.12
N LYS A 97 2.39 -17.43 -3.35
CA LYS A 97 2.84 -18.80 -3.64
C LYS A 97 4.21 -19.09 -3.04
N ILE A 98 5.16 -18.17 -3.13
CA ILE A 98 6.49 -18.33 -2.52
C ILE A 98 6.37 -18.44 -1.01
N MET A 99 5.64 -17.52 -0.37
CA MET A 99 5.44 -17.48 1.08
C MET A 99 4.83 -18.78 1.62
N ARG A 100 3.87 -19.36 0.89
CA ARG A 100 3.24 -20.64 1.26
C ARG A 100 4.14 -21.87 1.09
N ASN A 101 5.23 -21.75 0.32
CA ASN A 101 6.12 -22.86 0.00
C ASN A 101 7.57 -22.60 0.45
N LEU A 102 7.79 -21.65 1.37
CA LEU A 102 9.13 -21.30 1.87
C LEU A 102 9.97 -22.53 2.28
N PRO A 103 9.44 -23.50 3.06
CA PRO A 103 10.22 -24.69 3.44
C PRO A 103 10.66 -25.53 2.24
N GLN A 104 9.81 -25.68 1.23
CA GLN A 104 10.11 -26.44 0.02
C GLN A 104 11.14 -25.73 -0.87
N LEU A 105 11.25 -24.41 -0.72
CA LEU A 105 12.25 -23.58 -1.38
C LEU A 105 13.55 -23.45 -0.57
N GLY A 106 13.67 -24.14 0.57
CA GLY A 106 14.84 -24.10 1.44
C GLY A 106 14.90 -22.92 2.40
N PHE A 107 13.80 -22.18 2.57
CA PHE A 107 13.70 -21.06 3.51
C PHE A 107 13.00 -21.47 4.81
N ALA A 108 13.39 -20.84 5.92
CA ALA A 108 12.68 -20.97 7.18
C ALA A 108 11.26 -20.37 7.08
N PRO A 109 10.26 -20.94 7.78
CA PRO A 109 8.96 -20.31 7.93
C PRO A 109 9.07 -18.92 8.56
N VAL A 110 8.21 -18.00 8.13
CA VAL A 110 8.09 -16.69 8.78
C VAL A 110 7.40 -16.87 10.14
N THR A 111 8.06 -16.44 11.21
CA THR A 111 7.52 -16.45 12.58
C THR A 111 7.22 -15.00 13.00
N PRO A 112 5.95 -14.59 13.08
CA PRO A 112 5.58 -13.22 13.45
C PRO A 112 6.10 -12.82 14.83
N GLU A 113 6.20 -13.76 15.77
CA GLU A 113 6.73 -13.55 17.11
C GLU A 113 8.20 -13.08 17.17
N ASN A 114 8.98 -13.25 16.08
CA ASN A 114 10.38 -12.82 16.00
C ASN A 114 10.57 -11.53 15.18
N ALA A 115 9.51 -10.78 14.88
CA ALA A 115 9.63 -9.52 14.18
C ALA A 115 10.45 -8.51 15.00
N PRO A 116 11.45 -7.82 14.40
CA PRO A 116 12.22 -6.82 15.11
C PRO A 116 11.28 -5.69 15.59
N GLU A 117 11.54 -5.19 16.80
CA GLU A 117 10.76 -4.10 17.38
C GLU A 117 10.85 -2.86 16.47
N VAL A 118 9.72 -2.43 15.93
CA VAL A 118 9.68 -1.28 15.02
C VAL A 118 9.60 0.00 15.85
N ARG A 119 10.68 0.77 15.85
CA ARG A 119 10.73 2.06 16.55
C ARG A 119 10.00 3.14 15.73
N ARG A 120 8.91 3.69 16.27
CA ARG A 120 8.29 4.91 15.72
C ARG A 120 9.22 6.10 15.94
N LEU A 121 9.57 6.80 14.86
CA LEU A 121 10.30 8.06 14.91
C LEU A 121 9.37 9.19 14.47
N THR A 122 9.08 10.12 15.38
CA THR A 122 8.33 11.33 15.03
C THR A 122 9.30 12.34 14.43
N ALA A 123 9.23 12.56 13.11
CA ALA A 123 9.97 13.64 12.48
C ALA A 123 9.31 14.98 12.81
N ARG A 124 10.11 16.00 13.16
CA ARG A 124 9.58 17.38 13.28
C ARG A 124 9.19 17.89 11.88
N PRO A 125 8.09 18.66 11.75
CA PRO A 125 7.75 19.28 10.47
C PRO A 125 8.89 20.22 10.02
N GLY A 126 9.43 20.00 8.82
CA GLY A 126 10.30 20.98 8.14
C GLY A 126 11.75 20.60 7.83
N THR A 127 12.24 19.39 8.14
CA THR A 127 13.61 18.99 7.77
C THR A 127 13.63 18.18 6.48
N GLY A 128 13.73 18.87 5.33
CA GLY A 128 14.19 18.22 4.10
C GLY A 128 15.66 17.79 4.22
N PRO A 129 16.15 16.82 3.43
CA PRO A 129 17.53 16.32 3.49
C PRO A 129 18.60 17.31 2.99
N HIS A 130 18.24 18.57 2.77
CA HIS A 130 19.16 19.65 2.39
C HIS A 130 19.29 20.64 3.53
N GLY A 131 20.34 20.49 4.33
CA GLY A 131 20.70 21.46 5.37
C GLY A 131 21.28 22.74 4.76
N PRO A 132 20.93 23.93 5.28
CA PRO A 132 21.78 25.10 5.17
C PRO A 132 22.66 25.18 6.43
N GLY A 133 23.98 25.22 6.23
CA GLY A 133 24.90 25.54 7.30
C GLY A 133 24.66 26.95 7.84
N ARG A 134 24.76 27.11 9.16
CA ARG A 134 25.40 28.25 9.86
C ARG A 134 25.18 28.14 11.36
N GLY A 135 26.28 28.31 12.11
CA GLY A 135 26.27 28.99 13.41
C GLY A 135 26.31 28.10 14.65
N LEU A 136 27.51 27.65 15.02
CA LEU A 136 27.84 27.41 16.43
C LEU A 136 27.92 28.77 17.15
N PRO A 137 27.23 28.99 18.29
CA PRO A 137 27.65 29.99 19.25
C PRO A 137 28.55 29.35 20.32
N SER A 138 29.76 29.88 20.40
CA SER A 138 30.72 29.72 21.47
C SER A 138 30.11 30.14 22.82
N GLY A 139 30.29 29.34 23.86
CA GLY A 139 29.93 29.69 25.23
C GLY A 139 30.65 28.78 26.23
N LEU A 140 31.75 29.29 26.79
CA LEU A 140 32.48 28.68 27.90
C LEU A 140 31.60 28.61 29.17
N GLY A 141 31.72 27.50 29.90
CA GLY A 141 31.16 27.35 31.25
C GLY A 141 31.77 26.14 31.95
N THR A 142 32.83 26.38 32.72
CA THR A 142 33.53 25.43 33.59
C THR A 142 32.80 25.25 34.92
N THR A 143 32.47 24.02 35.33
CA THR A 143 32.36 23.57 36.74
C THR A 143 31.92 22.10 36.81
N SER A 144 32.82 21.15 37.10
CA SER A 144 33.02 20.49 38.43
C SER A 144 32.03 19.34 38.73
N ALA A 145 32.56 18.12 38.80
CA ALA A 145 31.87 16.91 39.25
C ALA A 145 31.85 16.79 40.79
N PRO A 146 30.96 15.94 41.34
CA PRO A 146 31.30 15.23 42.57
C PRO A 146 31.18 13.70 42.45
N THR A 147 32.19 13.07 43.05
CA THR A 147 32.35 11.71 43.65
C THR A 147 31.27 10.65 43.45
#